data_AF-A0AAI9V598-F1
#
_entry.id   AF-A0AAI9V598-F1
#
_cell.length_a   1.000
_cell.length_b   1.000
_cell.length_c   1.000
_cell.angle_alpha   90.00
_cell.angle_beta   90.00
_cell.angle_gamma   90.00
#
_symmetry.space_group_name_H-M   'P 1'
#
loop_
_entity.id
_entity.type
_entity.pdbx_description
1 polymer ?
#
loop_
_entity_poly.entity_id
_entity_poly.type
_entity_poly.pdbx_seq_one_letter_code
_entity_poly.pdbx_strand_id
1 'polypeptide(L)'
;MARLLYYIEMLKYECEKRARRAVKLNPDDWFAAYNLTRSFDEDRDAEAISVLESIVEKVSNRPPGTLNQYDRESFAGVLETLGDRYWNMPDNSGTEKAFHSYLQALDQTQDPAAGSYRQFIANKLGQRREWKLIIEFCEKLQSFTFGGMNLASKILGDGTAYNTGEFWYAMWNACYRTERWDLLAEMWRGTNKKSSDQERDPYWNNYTNMWYSIGLFRRPGHEDEGVMMLEGIFKENCVIERVQVPFMQFDVASTLLVAYNNKAFAGNTSADIRKIYANKTEGLLKGLDEGFPMPDLCLLQLARFFHLDGKQDRAIDLVANFTAQRLEMLSDEDVSNDYDSFRDLALLFIAFIDEAHIIACWEMMAVSRFAEQAEYERKMEEWRKQEERQIHLEDAAAAKRKAIELPMIDQMTECPKKESPKDGTEETAVEGEEKEPGEATTKELSEEMDEAEIKPWLDMPEMLDNSIFICSEQCGFKTNIPTGIWLCTTCIVGPSLCNSCYADIETNGVRDITCGKDHKFFQLPPSSRDSIEEIPVGYIRVGGELVALEAWKATVHAKYGPNVEKIAVADERYDEQKEEE
;
A
#
# COMPACT_ATOMS: atom_id res chain seq x y z
N MET A 1 32.67 -5.46 -25.07
CA MET A 1 31.51 -6.34 -25.36
C MET A 1 30.64 -6.60 -24.13
N ALA A 2 31.18 -6.91 -22.94
CA ALA A 2 30.36 -7.14 -21.72
C ALA A 2 29.46 -5.95 -21.32
N ARG A 3 29.90 -4.71 -21.63
CA ARG A 3 29.17 -3.46 -21.32
C ARG A 3 27.85 -3.24 -22.11
N LEU A 4 27.60 -4.01 -23.18
CA LEU A 4 26.40 -3.87 -24.03
C LEU A 4 25.27 -4.86 -23.67
N LEU A 5 25.49 -5.76 -22.71
CA LEU A 5 24.54 -6.83 -22.39
C LEU A 5 23.29 -6.32 -21.64
N TYR A 6 23.35 -5.14 -21.02
CA TYR A 6 22.30 -4.61 -20.16
C TYR A 6 21.21 -3.81 -20.89
N TYR A 7 21.51 -3.27 -22.07
CA TYR A 7 20.63 -2.37 -22.82
C TYR A 7 19.87 -3.04 -23.97
N ILE A 8 19.91 -4.37 -24.04
CA ILE A 8 19.28 -5.15 -25.12
C ILE A 8 18.35 -6.16 -24.45
N GLU A 9 17.06 -6.14 -24.81
CA GLU A 9 16.06 -7.15 -24.43
C GLU A 9 16.55 -8.55 -24.84
N MET A 10 17.23 -9.22 -23.92
CA MET A 10 17.90 -10.49 -24.16
C MET A 10 17.54 -11.44 -23.02
N LEU A 11 17.22 -12.68 -23.39
CA LEU A 11 16.85 -13.71 -22.44
C LEU A 11 17.97 -13.93 -21.41
N LYS A 12 17.60 -14.09 -20.14
CA LYS A 12 18.51 -14.22 -18.98
C LYS A 12 19.61 -15.27 -19.20
N TYR A 13 19.27 -16.41 -19.80
CA TYR A 13 20.22 -17.47 -20.15
C TYR A 13 21.32 -17.01 -21.13
N GLU A 14 20.98 -16.20 -22.13
CA GLU A 14 21.96 -15.67 -23.09
C GLU A 14 22.86 -14.61 -22.44
N CYS A 15 22.32 -13.80 -21.52
CA CYS A 15 23.12 -12.90 -20.70
C CYS A 15 24.16 -13.65 -19.86
N GLU A 16 23.73 -14.72 -19.16
CA GLU A 16 24.63 -15.56 -18.36
C GLU A 16 25.74 -16.18 -19.24
N LYS A 17 25.36 -16.82 -20.34
CA LYS A 17 26.30 -17.48 -21.26
C LYS A 17 27.38 -16.51 -21.78
N ARG A 18 26.97 -15.29 -22.14
CA ARG A 18 27.89 -14.24 -22.62
C ARG A 18 28.77 -13.71 -21.50
N ALA A 19 28.22 -13.49 -20.30
CA ALA A 19 28.99 -13.06 -19.14
C ALA A 19 30.04 -14.13 -18.73
N ARG A 20 29.66 -15.42 -18.71
CA ARG A 20 30.60 -16.53 -18.47
C ARG A 20 31.73 -16.56 -19.51
N ARG A 21 31.41 -16.35 -20.79
CA ARG A 21 32.43 -16.27 -21.84
C ARG A 21 33.37 -15.09 -21.62
N ALA A 22 32.85 -13.93 -21.24
CA ALA A 22 33.66 -12.75 -20.95
C ALA A 22 34.62 -12.98 -19.78
N VAL A 23 34.14 -13.57 -18.67
CA VAL A 23 34.99 -13.94 -17.51
C VAL A 23 36.07 -14.96 -17.90
N LYS A 24 35.75 -15.94 -18.76
CA LYS A 24 36.75 -16.90 -19.27
C LYS A 24 37.83 -16.25 -20.14
N LEU A 25 37.46 -15.25 -20.94
CA LEU A 25 38.39 -14.54 -21.82
C LEU A 25 39.27 -13.55 -21.04
N ASN A 26 38.74 -12.94 -19.98
CA ASN A 26 39.48 -12.04 -19.11
C ASN A 26 39.05 -12.25 -17.64
N PRO A 27 39.73 -13.14 -16.90
CA PRO A 27 39.41 -13.41 -15.49
C PRO A 27 39.57 -12.20 -14.54
N ASP A 28 40.33 -11.18 -14.96
CA ASP A 28 40.56 -9.95 -14.18
C ASP A 28 39.53 -8.84 -14.49
N ASP A 29 38.62 -9.06 -15.46
CA ASP A 29 37.50 -8.17 -15.75
C ASP A 29 36.40 -8.36 -14.69
N TRP A 30 36.56 -7.65 -13.57
CA TRP A 30 35.60 -7.66 -12.47
C TRP A 30 34.20 -7.18 -12.89
N PHE A 31 34.09 -6.34 -13.92
CA PHE A 31 32.79 -5.88 -14.42
C PHE A 31 32.07 -7.01 -15.15
N ALA A 32 32.79 -7.82 -15.93
CA ALA A 32 32.22 -9.04 -16.53
C ALA A 32 31.76 -10.05 -15.46
N ALA A 33 32.54 -10.21 -14.37
CA ALA A 33 32.17 -11.06 -13.24
C ALA A 33 30.95 -10.52 -12.49
N TYR A 34 30.84 -9.21 -12.29
CA TYR A 34 29.65 -8.58 -11.71
C TYR A 34 28.40 -8.81 -12.57
N ASN A 35 28.48 -8.61 -13.89
CA ASN A 35 27.33 -8.85 -14.76
C ASN A 35 26.91 -10.34 -14.78
N LEU A 36 27.85 -11.26 -14.55
CA LEU A 36 27.54 -12.67 -14.38
C LEU A 36 26.67 -12.91 -13.15
N THR A 37 26.98 -12.30 -11.99
CA THR A 37 26.19 -12.54 -10.76
C THR A 37 24.78 -11.97 -10.83
N ARG A 38 24.57 -10.90 -11.61
CA ARG A 38 23.23 -10.35 -11.89
C ARG A 38 22.35 -11.29 -12.71
N SER A 39 22.95 -12.23 -13.44
CA SER A 39 22.21 -13.26 -14.19
C SER A 39 21.82 -14.46 -13.34
N PHE A 40 22.29 -14.57 -12.09
CA PHE A 40 21.96 -15.70 -11.22
C PHE A 40 20.59 -15.53 -10.58
N ASP A 41 19.83 -16.63 -10.55
CA ASP A 41 18.63 -16.80 -9.75
C ASP A 41 18.95 -16.91 -8.25
N GLU A 42 17.92 -16.78 -7.41
CA GLU A 42 18.04 -16.74 -5.94
C GLU A 42 18.57 -18.06 -5.34
N ASP A 43 18.31 -19.20 -6.00
CA ASP A 43 18.84 -20.51 -5.61
C ASP A 43 20.38 -20.60 -5.73
N ARG A 44 21.01 -19.60 -6.35
CA ARG A 44 22.46 -19.49 -6.56
C ARG A 44 23.09 -18.30 -5.82
N ASP A 45 22.43 -17.79 -4.78
CA ASP A 45 22.93 -16.70 -3.95
C ASP A 45 24.31 -16.99 -3.36
N ALA A 46 24.58 -18.22 -2.92
CA ALA A 46 25.90 -18.58 -2.38
C ALA A 46 27.03 -18.44 -3.42
N GLU A 47 26.76 -18.80 -4.69
CA GLU A 47 27.71 -18.62 -5.79
C GLU A 47 27.87 -17.13 -6.13
N ALA A 48 26.76 -16.38 -6.17
CA ALA A 48 26.77 -14.94 -6.41
C ALA A 48 27.61 -14.20 -5.35
N ILE A 49 27.37 -14.50 -4.07
CA ILE A 49 28.09 -13.91 -2.93
C ILE A 49 29.58 -14.18 -3.06
N SER A 50 29.99 -15.43 -3.30
CA SER A 50 31.41 -15.78 -3.44
C SER A 50 32.12 -14.99 -4.55
N VAL A 51 31.46 -14.82 -5.71
CA VAL A 51 32.02 -14.03 -6.82
C VAL A 51 32.09 -12.54 -6.45
N LEU A 52 31.04 -11.99 -5.84
CA LEU A 52 30.97 -10.59 -5.44
C LEU A 52 32.01 -10.25 -4.35
N GLU A 53 32.18 -11.11 -3.33
CA GLU A 53 33.21 -10.95 -2.31
C GLU A 53 34.61 -10.91 -2.91
N SER A 54 34.89 -11.78 -3.89
CA SER A 54 36.18 -11.77 -4.59
C SER A 54 36.40 -10.46 -5.37
N ILE A 55 35.35 -9.89 -5.96
CA ILE A 55 35.42 -8.57 -6.61
C ILE A 55 35.72 -7.50 -5.57
N VAL A 56 34.99 -7.48 -4.45
CA VAL A 56 35.18 -6.50 -3.37
C VAL A 56 36.60 -6.57 -2.82
N GLU A 57 37.12 -7.76 -2.51
CA GLU A 57 38.50 -7.93 -2.05
C GLU A 57 39.52 -7.40 -3.07
N LYS A 58 39.36 -7.75 -4.34
CA LYS A 58 40.29 -7.31 -5.40
C LYS A 58 40.27 -5.80 -5.65
N VAL A 59 39.08 -5.19 -5.63
CA VAL A 59 38.92 -3.76 -5.94
C VAL A 59 39.29 -2.90 -4.74
N SER A 60 38.89 -3.29 -3.52
CA SER A 60 39.21 -2.56 -2.28
C SER A 60 40.71 -2.55 -1.96
N ASN A 61 41.47 -3.57 -2.40
CA ASN A 61 42.93 -3.62 -2.24
C ASN A 61 43.70 -2.77 -3.27
N ARG A 62 43.03 -2.10 -4.21
CA ARG A 62 43.70 -1.20 -5.16
C ARG A 62 44.11 0.11 -4.47
N PRO A 63 45.20 0.77 -4.90
CA PRO A 63 45.59 2.07 -4.37
C PRO A 63 44.43 3.09 -4.46
N PRO A 64 44.26 3.98 -3.46
CA PRO A 64 43.26 5.04 -3.51
C PRO A 64 43.38 5.90 -4.78
N GLY A 65 42.24 6.26 -5.39
CA GLY A 65 42.20 7.11 -6.59
C GLY A 65 42.42 6.38 -7.92
N THR A 66 42.51 5.06 -7.93
CA THR A 66 42.69 4.26 -9.16
C THR A 66 41.40 4.03 -9.96
N LEU A 67 40.23 4.19 -9.33
CA LEU A 67 38.94 4.09 -10.01
C LEU A 67 38.52 5.49 -10.52
N ASN A 68 38.15 5.57 -11.80
CA ASN A 68 37.46 6.75 -12.31
C ASN A 68 36.04 6.83 -11.73
N GLN A 69 35.31 7.91 -12.01
CA GLN A 69 33.95 8.09 -11.49
C GLN A 69 33.00 6.95 -11.90
N TYR A 70 33.02 6.55 -13.17
CA TYR A 70 32.18 5.46 -13.69
C TYR A 70 32.47 4.11 -13.03
N ASP A 71 33.74 3.81 -12.79
CA ASP A 71 34.16 2.58 -12.11
C ASP A 71 33.76 2.61 -10.63
N ARG A 72 33.75 3.78 -9.98
CA ARG A 72 33.24 3.95 -8.61
C ARG A 72 31.73 3.72 -8.52
N GLU A 73 30.96 4.29 -9.43
CA GLU A 73 29.51 4.04 -9.53
C GLU A 73 29.21 2.57 -9.79
N SER A 74 29.95 1.94 -10.70
CA SER A 74 29.81 0.51 -10.98
C SER A 74 30.21 -0.36 -9.79
N PHE A 75 31.25 0.02 -9.04
CA PHE A 75 31.67 -0.68 -7.83
C PHE A 75 30.69 -0.51 -6.68
N ALA A 76 30.04 0.65 -6.55
CA ALA A 76 28.93 0.83 -5.63
C ALA A 76 27.79 -0.15 -5.95
N GLY A 77 27.45 -0.33 -7.23
CA GLY A 77 26.46 -1.33 -7.63
C GLY A 77 26.85 -2.77 -7.28
N VAL A 78 28.15 -3.12 -7.32
CA VAL A 78 28.66 -4.42 -6.83
C VAL A 78 28.36 -4.57 -5.33
N LEU A 79 28.66 -3.53 -4.54
CA LEU A 79 28.46 -3.51 -3.09
C LEU A 79 26.98 -3.55 -2.71
N GLU A 80 26.12 -2.82 -3.43
CA GLU A 80 24.66 -2.88 -3.26
C GLU A 80 24.13 -4.27 -3.58
N THR A 81 24.55 -4.87 -4.70
CA THR A 81 24.13 -6.23 -5.07
C THR A 81 24.61 -7.26 -4.04
N LEU A 82 25.84 -7.13 -3.53
CA LEU A 82 26.32 -7.98 -2.44
C LEU A 82 25.49 -7.79 -1.17
N GLY A 83 25.15 -6.53 -0.86
CA GLY A 83 24.24 -6.17 0.21
C GLY A 83 22.86 -6.81 0.07
N ASP A 84 22.27 -6.80 -1.12
CA ASP A 84 20.97 -7.41 -1.41
C ASP A 84 20.99 -8.92 -1.19
N ARG A 85 22.04 -9.60 -1.70
CA ARG A 85 22.21 -11.05 -1.55
C ARG A 85 22.39 -11.43 -0.08
N TYR A 86 23.19 -10.67 0.68
CA TYR A 86 23.31 -10.87 2.13
C TYR A 86 22.01 -10.60 2.87
N TRP A 87 21.27 -9.57 2.45
CA TRP A 87 19.99 -9.22 3.06
C TRP A 87 19.01 -10.38 2.91
N ASN A 88 18.92 -11.01 1.74
CA ASN A 88 17.96 -12.07 1.44
C ASN A 88 18.33 -13.45 2.00
N MET A 89 19.43 -13.58 2.75
CA MET A 89 19.76 -14.84 3.43
C MET A 89 18.66 -15.25 4.43
N PRO A 90 18.42 -16.57 4.60
CA PRO A 90 17.49 -17.08 5.60
C PRO A 90 17.78 -16.58 7.01
N ASP A 91 16.73 -16.48 7.83
CA ASP A 91 16.81 -16.13 9.25
C ASP A 91 17.50 -14.78 9.55
N ASN A 92 17.57 -13.88 8.56
CA ASN A 92 18.25 -12.58 8.64
C ASN A 92 19.74 -12.70 9.03
N SER A 93 20.38 -13.85 8.83
CA SER A 93 21.76 -14.10 9.27
C SER A 93 22.80 -13.19 8.59
N GLY A 94 22.46 -12.64 7.43
CA GLY A 94 23.32 -11.75 6.65
C GLY A 94 23.15 -10.26 6.93
N THR A 95 22.27 -9.85 7.84
CA THR A 95 21.91 -8.42 8.04
C THR A 95 23.12 -7.51 8.28
N GLU A 96 24.03 -7.88 9.17
CA GLU A 96 25.21 -7.04 9.49
C GLU A 96 26.15 -6.88 8.28
N LYS A 97 26.38 -7.98 7.55
CA LYS A 97 27.20 -7.96 6.32
C LYS A 97 26.53 -7.16 5.21
N ALA A 98 25.21 -7.28 5.08
CA ALA A 98 24.42 -6.51 4.14
C ALA A 98 24.56 -5.01 4.43
N PHE A 99 24.32 -4.63 5.68
CA PHE A 99 24.43 -3.26 6.16
C PHE A 99 25.81 -2.66 5.89
N HIS A 100 26.87 -3.39 6.21
CA HIS A 100 28.24 -2.96 5.93
C HIS A 100 28.49 -2.72 4.43
N SER A 101 27.94 -3.59 3.58
CA SER A 101 28.07 -3.45 2.12
C SER A 101 27.36 -2.19 1.61
N TYR A 102 26.17 -1.86 2.12
CA TYR A 102 25.48 -0.61 1.77
C TYR A 102 26.22 0.64 2.26
N LEU A 103 26.83 0.61 3.45
CA LEU A 103 27.67 1.71 3.94
C LEU A 103 28.89 1.93 3.03
N GLN A 104 29.54 0.85 2.60
CA GLN A 104 30.65 0.93 1.65
C GLN A 104 30.20 1.47 0.29
N ALA A 105 29.01 1.10 -0.19
CA ALA A 105 28.46 1.62 -1.44
C ALA A 105 28.21 3.13 -1.36
N LEU A 106 27.63 3.59 -0.25
CA LEU A 106 27.41 5.01 0.04
C LEU A 106 28.72 5.81 0.03
N ASP A 107 29.81 5.25 0.56
CA ASP A 107 31.14 5.87 0.52
C ASP A 107 31.68 6.07 -0.91
N GLN A 108 31.25 5.24 -1.87
CA GLN A 108 31.69 5.35 -3.27
C GLN A 108 30.96 6.42 -4.06
N THR A 109 29.64 6.53 -3.91
CA THR A 109 28.81 7.40 -4.77
C THR A 109 28.56 8.76 -4.13
N GLN A 110 28.25 8.78 -2.82
CA GLN A 110 27.75 9.96 -2.10
C GLN A 110 26.58 10.65 -2.83
N ASP A 111 25.89 9.93 -3.73
CA ASP A 111 24.90 10.49 -4.64
C ASP A 111 23.51 10.48 -3.97
N PRO A 112 22.89 11.65 -3.74
CA PRO A 112 21.55 11.73 -3.20
C PRO A 112 20.44 11.32 -4.18
N ALA A 113 20.73 11.24 -5.48
CA ALA A 113 19.76 10.87 -6.51
C ALA A 113 19.39 9.39 -6.45
N ALA A 114 20.10 8.60 -5.64
CA ALA A 114 19.72 7.24 -5.29
C ALA A 114 18.48 7.29 -4.39
N GLY A 115 17.29 7.34 -5.01
CA GLY A 115 16.00 7.23 -4.31
C GLY A 115 15.85 5.96 -3.48
N SER A 116 16.82 5.06 -3.53
CA SER A 116 17.00 3.86 -2.72
C SER A 116 17.22 4.14 -1.23
N TYR A 117 17.83 5.26 -0.80
CA TYR A 117 18.18 5.40 0.65
C TYR A 117 16.96 5.57 1.57
N ARG A 118 15.95 6.33 1.15
CA ARG A 118 14.70 6.43 1.92
C ARG A 118 13.95 5.09 1.94
N GLN A 119 13.97 4.35 0.83
CA GLN A 119 13.39 3.01 0.74
C GLN A 119 14.18 2.01 1.56
N PHE A 120 15.49 2.19 1.67
CA PHE A 120 16.35 1.37 2.50
C PHE A 120 16.00 1.55 3.98
N ILE A 121 15.83 2.80 4.43
CA ILE A 121 15.37 3.10 5.80
C ILE A 121 13.97 2.52 6.04
N ALA A 122 13.00 2.80 5.18
CA ALA A 122 11.60 2.40 5.37
C ALA A 122 11.38 0.89 5.17
N ASN A 123 11.74 0.38 3.99
CA ASN A 123 11.33 -0.94 3.51
C ASN A 123 12.35 -2.04 3.84
N LYS A 124 13.62 -1.71 4.10
CA LYS A 124 14.60 -2.71 4.56
C LYS A 124 14.75 -2.65 6.07
N LEU A 125 15.40 -1.60 6.57
CA LEU A 125 15.74 -1.51 7.99
C LEU A 125 14.49 -1.40 8.87
N GLY A 126 13.51 -0.60 8.47
CA GLY A 126 12.25 -0.39 9.20
C GLY A 126 11.43 -1.67 9.32
N GLN A 127 11.21 -2.38 8.21
CA GLN A 127 10.47 -3.66 8.21
C GLN A 127 11.15 -4.74 9.05
N ARG A 128 12.50 -4.82 9.04
CA ARG A 128 13.25 -5.74 9.92
C ARG A 128 13.45 -5.23 11.33
N ARG A 129 12.98 -4.02 11.64
CA ARG A 129 13.10 -3.38 12.96
C ARG A 129 14.54 -3.18 13.40
N GLU A 130 15.43 -2.92 12.45
CA GLU A 130 16.85 -2.68 12.68
C GLU A 130 17.11 -1.23 13.12
N TRP A 131 16.50 -0.84 14.25
CA TRP A 131 16.47 0.53 14.76
C TRP A 131 17.85 1.15 14.95
N LYS A 132 18.80 0.37 15.46
CA LYS A 132 20.19 0.82 15.64
C LYS A 132 20.88 1.10 14.30
N LEU A 133 20.63 0.26 13.30
CA LEU A 133 21.22 0.42 11.97
C LEU A 133 20.63 1.63 11.23
N ILE A 134 19.35 1.97 11.46
CA ILE A 134 18.77 3.22 10.93
C ILE A 134 19.54 4.43 11.46
N ILE A 135 19.78 4.49 12.77
CA ILE A 135 20.55 5.58 13.37
C ILE A 135 21.97 5.63 12.82
N GLU A 136 22.68 4.51 12.79
CA GLU A 136 24.04 4.43 12.27
C GLU A 136 24.10 4.89 10.80
N PHE A 137 23.11 4.51 9.99
CA PHE A 137 23.00 4.95 8.60
C PHE A 137 22.75 6.45 8.50
N CYS A 138 21.84 7.00 9.32
CA CYS A 138 21.57 8.44 9.35
C CYS A 138 22.78 9.26 9.80
N GLU A 139 23.55 8.80 10.78
CA GLU A 139 24.80 9.42 11.21
C GLU A 139 25.85 9.39 10.10
N LYS A 140 25.96 8.27 9.39
CA LYS A 140 26.82 8.18 8.21
C LYS A 140 26.40 9.18 7.14
N LEU A 141 25.10 9.28 6.83
CA LEU A 141 24.56 10.26 5.89
C LEU A 141 24.85 11.71 6.33
N GLN A 142 24.81 11.99 7.62
CA GLN A 142 25.09 13.31 8.17
C GLN A 142 26.54 13.77 7.92
N SER A 143 27.48 12.82 7.79
CA SER A 143 28.89 13.12 7.48
C SER A 143 29.12 13.64 6.06
N PHE A 144 28.14 13.50 5.16
CA PHE A 144 28.20 13.98 3.78
C PHE A 144 27.45 15.30 3.61
N THR A 145 27.92 16.14 2.69
CA THR A 145 27.26 17.40 2.34
C THR A 145 26.79 17.39 0.89
N PHE A 146 25.59 17.91 0.65
CA PHE A 146 24.98 18.06 -0.67
C PHE A 146 24.18 19.35 -0.74
N GLY A 147 24.44 20.20 -1.74
CA GLY A 147 23.68 21.43 -1.95
C GLY A 147 23.65 22.38 -0.74
N GLY A 148 24.72 22.40 0.07
CA GLY A 148 24.82 23.27 1.26
C GLY A 148 24.11 22.75 2.53
N MET A 149 23.56 21.53 2.50
CA MET A 149 23.03 20.81 3.67
C MET A 149 23.67 19.44 3.83
N ASN A 150 23.49 18.79 4.97
CA ASN A 150 23.93 17.41 5.13
C ASN A 150 22.98 16.45 4.38
N LEU A 151 23.52 15.32 3.90
CA LEU A 151 22.75 14.37 3.10
C LEU A 151 21.59 13.75 3.89
N ALA A 152 21.76 13.53 5.20
CA ALA A 152 20.68 13.03 6.07
C ALA A 152 19.44 13.94 6.05
N SER A 153 19.63 15.27 6.06
CA SER A 153 18.55 16.26 5.96
C SER A 153 17.86 16.20 4.60
N LYS A 154 18.63 16.01 3.52
CA LYS A 154 18.03 15.80 2.20
C LYS A 154 17.18 14.53 2.17
N ILE A 155 17.68 13.43 2.72
CA ILE A 155 16.95 12.15 2.77
C ILE A 155 15.68 12.26 3.64
N LEU A 156 15.70 13.06 4.73
CA LEU A 156 14.49 13.35 5.51
C LEU A 156 13.41 14.03 4.67
N GLY A 157 13.79 15.05 3.89
CA GLY A 157 12.87 15.75 2.98
C GLY A 157 12.35 14.84 1.86
N ASP A 158 13.23 14.06 1.22
CA ASP A 158 12.83 13.12 0.17
C ASP A 158 11.94 11.98 0.72
N GLY A 159 12.24 11.47 1.92
CA GLY A 159 11.41 10.48 2.61
C GLY A 159 10.00 11.01 2.88
N THR A 160 9.90 12.28 3.26
CA THR A 160 8.62 12.98 3.45
C THR A 160 7.83 13.11 2.15
N ALA A 161 8.50 13.25 1.00
CA ALA A 161 7.84 13.47 -0.29
C ALA A 161 7.34 12.18 -0.98
N TYR A 162 8.02 11.06 -0.76
CA TYR A 162 7.81 9.84 -1.58
C TYR A 162 7.49 8.57 -0.78
N ASN A 163 7.75 8.54 0.54
CA ASN A 163 7.58 7.34 1.38
C ASN A 163 7.06 7.72 2.78
N THR A 164 6.20 8.72 2.85
CA THR A 164 5.95 9.51 4.05
C THR A 164 5.66 8.65 5.29
N GLY A 165 4.64 7.78 5.24
CA GLY A 165 4.22 7.01 6.41
C GLY A 165 5.32 6.07 6.91
N GLU A 166 5.72 5.11 6.08
CA GLU A 166 6.68 4.05 6.44
C GLU A 166 8.03 4.63 6.84
N PHE A 167 8.49 5.66 6.15
CA PHE A 167 9.74 6.33 6.47
C PHE A 167 9.68 7.04 7.83
N TRP A 168 8.64 7.85 8.07
CA TRP A 168 8.53 8.57 9.33
C TRP A 168 8.32 7.60 10.50
N TYR A 169 7.49 6.56 10.35
CA TYR A 169 7.33 5.53 11.37
C TYR A 169 8.64 4.81 11.71
N ALA A 170 9.48 4.49 10.71
CA ALA A 170 10.78 3.88 10.92
C ALA A 170 11.75 4.83 11.66
N MET A 171 11.81 6.10 11.25
CA MET A 171 12.66 7.12 11.88
C MET A 171 12.28 7.36 13.35
N TRP A 172 10.99 7.55 13.58
CA TRP A 172 10.36 7.68 14.89
C TRP A 172 10.67 6.52 15.83
N ASN A 173 10.47 5.28 15.36
CA ASN A 173 10.81 4.09 16.12
C ASN A 173 12.31 4.01 16.43
N ALA A 174 13.16 4.31 15.45
CA ALA A 174 14.60 4.36 15.65
C ALA A 174 14.96 5.35 16.76
N CYS A 175 14.50 6.59 16.67
CA CYS A 175 14.75 7.62 17.68
C CYS A 175 14.24 7.24 19.07
N TYR A 176 13.05 6.64 19.17
CA TYR A 176 12.50 6.19 20.45
C TYR A 176 13.36 5.08 21.08
N ARG A 177 13.76 4.07 20.28
CA ARG A 177 14.46 2.87 20.76
C ARG A 177 15.94 3.10 21.06
N THR A 178 16.53 4.14 20.49
CA THR A 178 17.95 4.48 20.68
C THR A 178 18.16 5.80 21.40
N GLU A 179 17.08 6.50 21.77
CA GLU A 179 17.10 7.83 22.39
C GLU A 179 17.77 8.91 21.52
N ARG A 180 17.74 8.76 20.19
CA ARG A 180 18.43 9.66 19.24
C ARG A 180 17.53 10.70 18.58
N TRP A 181 16.74 11.38 19.40
CA TRP A 181 15.91 12.51 18.96
C TRP A 181 16.73 13.74 18.60
N ASP A 182 17.94 13.87 19.16
CA ASP A 182 18.92 14.90 18.81
C ASP A 182 19.29 14.86 17.32
N LEU A 183 19.51 13.66 16.78
CA LEU A 183 19.84 13.41 15.38
C LEU A 183 18.68 13.82 14.46
N LEU A 184 17.45 13.38 14.77
CA LEU A 184 16.27 13.74 14.00
C LEU A 184 16.03 15.25 14.01
N ALA A 185 16.21 15.89 15.17
CA ALA A 185 16.10 17.34 15.28
C ALA A 185 17.16 18.07 14.43
N GLU A 186 18.37 17.53 14.30
CA GLU A 186 19.39 18.10 13.43
C GLU A 186 19.07 17.92 11.95
N MET A 187 18.60 16.73 11.54
CA MET A 187 18.12 16.47 10.18
C MET A 187 16.97 17.41 9.81
N TRP A 188 16.02 17.62 10.73
CA TRP A 188 14.90 18.54 10.56
C TRP A 188 15.36 20.01 10.44
N ARG A 189 16.30 20.45 11.29
CA ARG A 189 16.90 21.80 11.19
C ARG A 189 17.63 22.01 9.87
N GLY A 190 18.38 21.00 9.40
CA GLY A 190 19.06 21.05 8.11
C GLY A 190 18.09 21.13 6.94
N THR A 191 16.94 20.45 7.05
CA THR A 191 15.86 20.50 6.04
C THR A 191 15.22 21.88 5.95
N ASN A 192 15.03 22.56 7.09
CA ASN A 192 14.44 23.89 7.18
C ASN A 192 15.43 25.04 7.02
N LYS A 193 16.72 24.76 6.84
CA LYS A 193 17.71 25.81 6.61
C LYS A 193 17.46 26.44 5.24
N LYS A 194 17.21 27.75 5.21
CA LYS A 194 17.11 28.52 3.95
C LYS A 194 18.44 28.40 3.19
N SER A 195 18.49 27.56 2.15
CA SER A 195 19.57 27.60 1.16
C SER A 195 19.28 28.72 0.17
N SER A 196 20.27 29.56 -0.13
CA SER A 196 20.13 30.69 -1.06
C SER A 196 19.76 30.28 -2.49
N ASP A 197 19.97 29.01 -2.86
CA ASP A 197 19.98 28.57 -4.27
C ASP A 197 18.87 27.56 -4.62
N GLN A 198 18.02 27.19 -3.66
CA GLN A 198 16.86 26.32 -3.89
C GLN A 198 15.68 26.83 -3.08
N GLU A 199 14.76 27.53 -3.73
CA GLU A 199 13.39 27.68 -3.23
C GLU A 199 12.76 26.29 -3.21
N ARG A 200 12.86 25.60 -2.07
CA ARG A 200 12.08 24.38 -1.85
C ARG A 200 10.60 24.75 -1.81
N ASP A 201 9.78 23.88 -2.38
CA ASP A 201 8.33 24.03 -2.33
C ASP A 201 7.89 24.17 -0.85
N PRO A 202 7.27 25.29 -0.47
CA PRO A 202 6.75 25.50 0.88
C PRO A 202 5.86 24.34 1.37
N TYR A 203 5.18 23.65 0.45
CA TYR A 203 4.35 22.49 0.77
C TYR A 203 5.13 21.38 1.49
N TRP A 204 6.26 20.92 0.93
CA TRP A 204 7.03 19.81 1.51
C TRP A 204 7.76 20.20 2.79
N ASN A 205 8.12 21.47 2.95
CA ASN A 205 8.65 21.97 4.23
C ASN A 205 7.59 21.91 5.32
N ASN A 206 6.36 22.36 5.02
CA ASN A 206 5.25 22.29 5.98
C ASN A 206 4.86 20.85 6.30
N TYR A 207 4.92 19.95 5.32
CA TYR A 207 4.70 18.51 5.56
C TYR A 207 5.80 17.92 6.45
N THR A 208 7.08 18.23 6.19
CA THR A 208 8.20 17.80 7.05
C THR A 208 8.04 18.32 8.47
N ASN A 209 7.60 19.58 8.62
CA ASN A 209 7.33 20.19 9.92
C ASN A 209 6.17 19.49 10.63
N MET A 210 5.08 19.20 9.92
CA MET A 210 3.96 18.44 10.46
C MET A 210 4.42 17.10 11.01
N TRP A 211 5.10 16.27 10.21
CA TRP A 211 5.57 14.96 10.66
C TRP A 211 6.56 15.06 11.81
N TYR A 212 7.50 16.00 11.79
CA TYR A 212 8.38 16.22 12.94
C TYR A 212 7.60 16.61 14.21
N SER A 213 6.61 17.49 14.11
CA SER A 213 5.75 17.92 15.22
C SER A 213 4.85 16.81 15.73
N ILE A 214 4.33 15.95 14.86
CA ILE A 214 3.62 14.72 15.24
C ILE A 214 4.56 13.82 16.05
N GLY A 215 5.80 13.64 15.59
CA GLY A 215 6.82 12.88 16.33
C GLY A 215 7.09 13.44 17.73
N LEU A 216 7.20 14.77 17.87
CA LEU A 216 7.38 15.44 19.16
C LEU A 216 6.14 15.30 20.06
N PHE A 217 4.95 15.51 19.51
CA PHE A 217 3.69 15.37 20.25
C PHE A 217 3.58 13.98 20.88
N ARG A 218 4.11 13.00 20.17
CA ARG A 218 4.05 11.61 20.56
C ARG A 218 5.26 11.15 21.40
N ARG A 219 6.28 11.98 21.56
CA ARG A 219 7.47 11.71 22.37
C ARG A 219 7.16 12.00 23.85
N PRO A 220 7.41 11.05 24.77
CA PRO A 220 7.19 11.27 26.20
C PRO A 220 7.91 12.52 26.73
N GLY A 221 7.16 13.41 27.38
CA GLY A 221 7.65 14.66 27.96
C GLY A 221 7.82 15.83 26.98
N HIS A 222 7.46 15.63 25.70
CA HIS A 222 7.50 16.66 24.64
C HIS A 222 6.13 16.91 23.99
N GLU A 223 5.06 16.40 24.60
CA GLU A 223 3.70 16.45 24.07
C GLU A 223 3.22 17.89 23.86
N ASP A 224 3.52 18.78 24.82
CA ASP A 224 3.18 20.21 24.73
C ASP A 224 3.95 20.93 23.61
N GLU A 225 5.22 20.59 23.40
CA GLU A 225 6.05 21.16 22.34
C GLU A 225 5.49 20.78 20.96
N GLY A 226 5.16 19.50 20.77
CA GLY A 226 4.55 19.01 19.54
C GLY A 226 3.19 19.66 19.26
N VAL A 227 2.31 19.74 20.27
CA VAL A 227 1.00 20.41 20.13
C VAL A 227 1.17 21.88 19.76
N MET A 228 2.09 22.60 20.40
CA MET A 228 2.35 24.01 20.10
C MET A 228 2.80 24.20 18.64
N MET A 229 3.69 23.33 18.14
CA MET A 229 4.12 23.40 16.74
C MET A 229 2.97 23.08 15.78
N LEU A 230 2.18 22.05 16.05
CA LEU A 230 1.00 21.69 15.25
C LEU A 230 -0.03 22.83 15.21
N GLU A 231 -0.29 23.49 16.35
CA GLU A 231 -1.16 24.67 16.40
C GLU A 231 -0.62 25.83 15.56
N GLY A 232 0.70 26.03 15.53
CA GLY A 232 1.35 27.02 14.67
C GLY A 232 1.18 26.70 13.19
N ILE A 233 1.48 25.45 12.82
CA ILE A 233 1.33 24.93 11.44
C ILE A 233 -0.12 25.08 10.97
N PHE A 234 -1.10 24.72 11.80
CA PHE A 234 -2.52 24.86 11.46
C PHE A 234 -2.86 26.33 11.14
N LYS A 235 -2.49 27.26 12.03
CA LYS A 235 -2.77 28.70 11.85
C LYS A 235 -2.10 29.31 10.61
N GLU A 236 -0.86 28.93 10.33
CA GLU A 236 -0.10 29.45 9.20
C GLU A 236 -0.59 28.88 7.86
N ASN A 237 -1.00 27.60 7.82
CA ASN A 237 -1.49 26.94 6.61
C ASN A 237 -2.95 27.25 6.28
N CYS A 238 -3.78 27.74 7.22
CA CYS A 238 -5.13 28.25 6.92
C CYS A 238 -5.13 29.42 5.91
N VAL A 239 -3.97 30.00 5.58
CA VAL A 239 -3.84 31.18 4.72
C VAL A 239 -3.40 30.85 3.28
N ILE A 240 -3.01 29.60 2.99
CA ILE A 240 -2.42 29.24 1.69
C ILE A 240 -3.47 28.57 0.79
N GLU A 241 -3.99 29.29 -0.21
CA GLU A 241 -4.87 28.78 -1.27
C GLU A 241 -4.10 27.87 -2.25
N ARG A 242 -3.79 26.63 -1.84
CA ARG A 242 -3.28 25.58 -2.75
C ARG A 242 -4.05 24.29 -2.58
N VAL A 243 -4.31 23.60 -3.69
CA VAL A 243 -5.10 22.36 -3.80
C VAL A 243 -4.63 21.23 -2.86
N GLN A 244 -3.37 21.23 -2.42
CA GLN A 244 -2.80 20.19 -1.55
C GLN A 244 -2.81 20.53 -0.05
N VAL A 245 -3.14 21.77 0.32
CA VAL A 245 -3.20 22.24 1.71
C VAL A 245 -4.33 21.59 2.53
N PRO A 246 -5.51 21.27 1.97
CA PRO A 246 -6.59 20.64 2.74
C PRO A 246 -6.17 19.33 3.43
N PHE A 247 -5.48 18.42 2.73
CA PHE A 247 -5.05 17.14 3.31
C PHE A 247 -4.11 17.30 4.52
N MET A 248 -3.14 18.22 4.43
CA MET A 248 -2.23 18.50 5.55
C MET A 248 -2.98 19.15 6.73
N GLN A 249 -3.90 20.08 6.46
CA GLN A 249 -4.72 20.68 7.50
C GLN A 249 -5.56 19.64 8.24
N PHE A 250 -6.06 18.62 7.52
CA PHE A 250 -6.83 17.52 8.08
C PHE A 250 -6.00 16.59 8.98
N ASP A 251 -4.79 16.24 8.57
CA ASP A 251 -3.86 15.44 9.38
C ASP A 251 -3.47 16.19 10.68
N VAL A 252 -3.18 17.49 10.56
CA VAL A 252 -2.88 18.36 11.70
C VAL A 252 -4.10 18.47 12.62
N ALA A 253 -5.29 18.74 12.06
CA ALA A 253 -6.53 18.88 12.83
C ALA A 253 -6.88 17.58 13.57
N SER A 254 -6.79 16.43 12.89
CA SER A 254 -7.05 15.11 13.48
C SER A 254 -6.10 14.85 14.65
N THR A 255 -4.81 15.17 14.49
CA THR A 255 -3.82 14.98 15.56
C THR A 255 -4.07 15.93 16.74
N LEU A 256 -4.39 17.21 16.48
CA LEU A 256 -4.72 18.18 17.52
C LEU A 256 -5.98 17.79 18.28
N LEU A 257 -7.02 17.28 17.60
CA LEU A 257 -8.25 16.83 18.24
C LEU A 257 -8.00 15.65 19.18
N VAL A 258 -7.16 14.69 18.80
CA VAL A 258 -6.71 13.61 19.70
C VAL A 258 -6.02 14.20 20.93
N ALA A 259 -5.07 15.13 20.72
CA ALA A 259 -4.36 15.78 21.82
C ALA A 259 -5.30 16.54 22.77
N TYR A 260 -6.27 17.25 22.21
CA TYR A 260 -7.25 18.03 22.99
C TYR A 260 -8.21 17.12 23.75
N ASN A 261 -8.69 16.05 23.14
CA ASN A 261 -9.50 15.03 23.81
C ASN A 261 -8.75 14.42 25.00
N ASN A 262 -7.50 14.01 24.79
CA ASN A 262 -6.68 13.40 25.85
C ASN A 262 -6.48 14.36 27.02
N LYS A 263 -6.15 15.62 26.74
CA LYS A 263 -5.90 16.61 27.81
C LYS A 263 -7.18 17.08 28.49
N ALA A 264 -8.29 17.22 27.76
CA ALA A 264 -9.59 17.59 28.32
C ALA A 264 -10.13 16.51 29.27
N PHE A 265 -9.98 15.23 28.92
CA PHE A 265 -10.63 14.13 29.63
C PHE A 265 -9.68 13.20 30.39
N ALA A 266 -8.44 13.62 30.64
CA ALA A 266 -7.55 12.91 31.55
C ALA A 266 -8.13 12.89 32.98
N GLY A 267 -7.84 11.81 33.73
CA GLY A 267 -8.52 11.50 35.00
C GLY A 267 -8.37 12.55 36.12
N ASN A 268 -7.42 13.47 36.00
CA ASN A 268 -7.15 14.55 36.96
C ASN A 268 -7.43 15.96 36.40
N THR A 269 -8.09 16.09 35.25
CA THR A 269 -8.30 17.38 34.59
C THR A 269 -9.39 18.21 35.27
N SER A 270 -9.12 19.50 35.53
CA SER A 270 -10.09 20.45 36.11
C SER A 270 -11.13 20.93 35.09
N ALA A 271 -12.23 21.51 35.57
CA ALA A 271 -13.24 22.12 34.69
C ALA A 271 -12.67 23.26 33.83
N ASP A 272 -11.72 24.05 34.36
CA ASP A 272 -11.09 25.15 33.64
C ASP A 272 -10.24 24.65 32.46
N ILE A 273 -9.47 23.58 32.67
CA ILE A 273 -8.68 22.96 31.60
C ILE A 273 -9.59 22.36 30.53
N ARG A 274 -10.68 21.69 30.92
CA ARG A 274 -11.70 21.22 29.97
C ARG A 274 -12.26 22.34 29.12
N LYS A 275 -12.59 23.49 29.74
CA LYS A 275 -13.07 24.67 29.02
C LYS A 275 -12.06 25.23 28.04
N ILE A 276 -10.76 25.23 28.38
CA ILE A 276 -9.68 25.65 27.47
C ILE A 276 -9.68 24.76 26.22
N TYR A 277 -9.69 23.44 26.38
CA TYR A 277 -9.65 22.52 25.25
C TYR A 277 -10.97 22.47 24.46
N ALA A 278 -12.11 22.72 25.10
CA ALA A 278 -13.38 22.95 24.41
C ALA A 278 -13.28 24.16 23.48
N ASN A 279 -12.76 25.30 23.97
CA ASN A 279 -12.56 26.49 23.16
C ASN A 279 -11.56 26.25 22.02
N LYS A 280 -10.48 25.50 22.26
CA LYS A 280 -9.52 25.14 21.20
C LYS A 280 -10.15 24.25 20.13
N THR A 281 -10.96 23.28 20.53
CA THR A 281 -11.70 22.38 19.64
C THR A 281 -12.71 23.15 18.78
N GLU A 282 -13.46 24.06 19.38
CA GLU A 282 -14.34 24.97 18.63
C GLU A 282 -13.58 25.96 17.73
N GLY A 283 -12.37 26.36 18.13
CA GLY A 283 -11.47 27.16 17.31
C GLY A 283 -10.99 26.43 16.07
N LEU A 284 -10.65 25.14 16.18
CA LEU A 284 -10.29 24.29 15.04
C LEU A 284 -11.46 24.18 14.06
N LEU A 285 -12.67 23.92 14.57
CA LEU A 285 -13.89 23.84 13.76
C LEU A 285 -14.10 25.08 12.90
N LYS A 286 -13.93 26.28 13.46
CA LYS A 286 -14.06 27.55 12.73
C LYS A 286 -12.94 27.81 11.72
N GLY A 287 -11.77 27.20 11.92
CA GLY A 287 -10.62 27.35 11.05
C GLY A 287 -10.61 26.38 9.87
N LEU A 288 -11.44 25.35 9.90
CA LEU A 288 -11.70 24.48 8.75
C LEU A 288 -12.69 25.21 7.84
N ASP A 289 -12.25 25.48 6.61
CA ASP A 289 -13.02 26.23 5.60
C ASP A 289 -14.41 25.63 5.39
N GLU A 290 -15.45 26.46 5.39
CA GLU A 290 -16.85 26.07 5.18
C GLU A 290 -17.08 25.46 3.77
N GLY A 291 -16.13 25.66 2.85
CA GLY A 291 -16.19 25.12 1.48
C GLY A 291 -15.72 23.67 1.30
N PHE A 292 -15.09 23.05 2.31
CA PHE A 292 -14.58 21.68 2.20
C PHE A 292 -15.30 20.72 3.16
N PRO A 293 -15.72 19.53 2.69
CA PRO A 293 -16.29 18.52 3.58
C PRO A 293 -15.23 18.12 4.61
N MET A 294 -15.63 18.14 5.88
CA MET A 294 -14.77 17.71 6.97
C MET A 294 -14.47 16.21 6.81
N PRO A 295 -13.21 15.78 6.90
CA PRO A 295 -12.88 14.36 6.88
C PRO A 295 -13.56 13.64 8.03
N ASP A 296 -14.02 12.42 7.75
CA ASP A 296 -14.74 11.58 8.70
C ASP A 296 -13.97 11.42 10.02
N LEU A 297 -12.64 11.33 9.97
CA LEU A 297 -11.82 11.17 11.18
C LEU A 297 -11.87 12.40 12.10
N CYS A 298 -11.80 13.60 11.54
CA CYS A 298 -11.99 14.84 12.28
C CYS A 298 -13.40 14.86 12.90
N LEU A 299 -14.40 14.51 12.09
CA LEU A 299 -15.80 14.49 12.50
C LEU A 299 -16.03 13.55 13.70
N LEU A 300 -15.50 12.33 13.64
CA LEU A 300 -15.59 11.34 14.71
C LEU A 300 -14.85 11.77 15.98
N GLN A 301 -13.68 12.42 15.85
CA GLN A 301 -12.95 12.98 17.00
C GLN A 301 -13.68 14.15 17.67
N LEU A 302 -14.39 14.95 16.89
CA LEU A 302 -15.23 16.03 17.39
C LEU A 302 -16.48 15.48 18.08
N ALA A 303 -17.15 14.51 17.47
CA ALA A 303 -18.28 13.81 18.08
C ALA A 303 -17.86 13.18 19.41
N ARG A 304 -16.69 12.55 19.45
CA ARG A 304 -16.07 12.02 20.67
C ARG A 304 -15.91 13.09 21.74
N PHE A 305 -15.36 14.25 21.39
CA PHE A 305 -15.19 15.36 22.31
C PHE A 305 -16.53 15.76 22.96
N PHE A 306 -17.56 16.00 22.14
CA PHE A 306 -18.86 16.43 22.64
C PHE A 306 -19.59 15.34 23.42
N HIS A 307 -19.44 14.08 23.02
CA HIS A 307 -19.96 12.93 23.77
C HIS A 307 -19.36 12.87 25.18
N LEU A 308 -18.02 12.98 25.29
CA LEU A 308 -17.32 13.01 26.58
C LEU A 308 -17.62 14.26 27.41
N ASP A 309 -17.93 15.39 26.78
CA ASP A 309 -18.37 16.63 27.43
C ASP A 309 -19.86 16.58 27.87
N GLY A 310 -20.56 15.47 27.63
CA GLY A 310 -21.98 15.30 27.97
C GLY A 310 -22.96 16.01 27.04
N LYS A 311 -22.49 16.52 25.89
CA LYS A 311 -23.29 17.21 24.86
C LYS A 311 -23.72 16.22 23.78
N GLN A 312 -24.51 15.22 24.19
CA GLN A 312 -24.90 14.09 23.34
C GLN A 312 -25.57 14.52 22.03
N ASP A 313 -26.52 15.45 22.09
CA ASP A 313 -27.25 15.92 20.89
C ASP A 313 -26.29 16.51 19.85
N ARG A 314 -25.32 17.31 20.30
CA ARG A 314 -24.31 17.91 19.40
C ARG A 314 -23.37 16.86 18.81
N ALA A 315 -23.02 15.83 19.59
CA ALA A 315 -22.21 14.73 19.11
C ALA A 315 -22.95 13.93 18.02
N ILE A 316 -24.25 13.65 18.21
CA ILE A 316 -25.10 12.96 17.24
C ILE A 316 -25.30 13.82 15.99
N ASP A 317 -25.64 15.11 16.15
CA ASP A 317 -25.89 16.02 15.03
C ASP A 317 -24.67 16.09 14.08
N LEU A 318 -23.43 15.96 14.59
CA LEU A 318 -22.22 15.90 13.76
C LEU A 318 -22.14 14.62 12.91
N VAL A 319 -22.47 13.46 13.47
CA VAL A 319 -22.29 12.15 12.80
C VAL A 319 -23.55 11.65 12.10
N ALA A 320 -24.65 12.40 12.15
CA ALA A 320 -25.94 12.01 11.62
C ALA A 320 -25.87 11.61 10.14
N ASN A 321 -25.33 12.51 9.30
CA ASN A 321 -25.19 12.26 7.86
C ASN A 321 -24.17 11.16 7.56
N PHE A 322 -23.06 11.12 8.30
CA PHE A 322 -22.08 10.04 8.20
C PHE A 322 -22.75 8.68 8.45
N THR A 323 -23.53 8.56 9.52
CA THR A 323 -24.26 7.34 9.87
C THR A 323 -25.25 6.97 8.78
N ALA A 324 -26.07 7.91 8.33
CA ALA A 324 -27.10 7.65 7.31
C ALA A 324 -26.49 7.11 6.01
N GLN A 325 -25.41 7.71 5.51
CA GLN A 325 -24.74 7.28 4.28
C GLN A 325 -24.21 5.84 4.39
N ARG A 326 -23.60 5.47 5.52
CA ARG A 326 -23.05 4.11 5.70
C ARG A 326 -24.14 3.06 5.85
N LEU A 327 -25.28 3.42 6.44
CA LEU A 327 -26.44 2.52 6.51
C LEU A 327 -27.12 2.36 5.14
N GLU A 328 -27.12 3.40 4.31
CA GLU A 328 -27.61 3.35 2.93
C GLU A 328 -26.74 2.43 2.07
N MET A 329 -25.41 2.50 2.19
CA MET A 329 -24.49 1.58 1.53
C MET A 329 -24.77 0.12 1.90
N LEU A 330 -25.05 -0.19 3.17
CA LEU A 330 -25.49 -1.53 3.61
C LEU A 330 -26.90 -1.94 3.10
N SER A 331 -27.49 -1.21 2.17
CA SER A 331 -28.82 -1.44 1.60
C SER A 331 -28.83 -1.50 0.07
N ASP A 332 -27.69 -1.35 -0.61
CA ASP A 332 -27.59 -1.23 -2.07
C ASP A 332 -27.34 -2.58 -2.80
N GLU A 333 -27.35 -3.69 -2.06
CA GLU A 333 -27.04 -5.04 -2.52
C GLU A 333 -25.59 -5.22 -3.05
N ASP A 334 -24.68 -4.26 -2.82
CA ASP A 334 -23.28 -4.31 -3.22
C ASP A 334 -22.35 -4.71 -2.06
N VAL A 335 -22.08 -6.02 -1.97
CA VAL A 335 -21.18 -6.61 -0.96
C VAL A 335 -19.76 -6.00 -0.99
N SER A 336 -19.33 -5.42 -2.11
CA SER A 336 -17.97 -4.86 -2.24
C SER A 336 -17.75 -3.63 -1.37
N ASN A 337 -18.82 -2.96 -0.95
CA ASN A 337 -18.75 -1.78 -0.10
C ASN A 337 -19.17 -2.04 1.37
N ASP A 338 -19.72 -3.24 1.66
CA ASP A 338 -20.16 -3.63 3.00
C ASP A 338 -19.00 -3.58 4.00
N TYR A 339 -17.83 -4.09 3.61
CA TYR A 339 -16.63 -4.09 4.46
C TYR A 339 -16.26 -2.67 4.91
N ASP A 340 -16.22 -1.73 3.97
CA ASP A 340 -15.87 -0.33 4.26
C ASP A 340 -16.95 0.33 5.13
N SER A 341 -18.23 0.04 4.86
CA SER A 341 -19.35 0.54 5.65
C SER A 341 -19.31 0.03 7.10
N PHE A 342 -19.06 -1.26 7.32
CA PHE A 342 -18.91 -1.82 8.66
C PHE A 342 -17.65 -1.29 9.37
N ARG A 343 -16.54 -1.09 8.65
CA ARG A 343 -15.33 -0.47 9.21
C ARG A 343 -15.61 0.94 9.70
N ASP A 344 -16.25 1.75 8.87
CA ASP A 344 -16.59 3.14 9.18
C ASP A 344 -17.56 3.24 10.37
N LEU A 345 -18.58 2.36 10.41
CA LEU A 345 -19.49 2.26 11.56
C LEU A 345 -18.77 1.78 12.83
N ALA A 346 -17.79 0.87 12.74
CA ALA A 346 -16.99 0.50 13.90
C ALA A 346 -16.24 1.71 14.49
N LEU A 347 -15.69 2.60 13.65
CA LEU A 347 -15.04 3.84 14.09
C LEU A 347 -16.02 4.79 14.78
N LEU A 348 -17.25 4.91 14.24
CA LEU A 348 -18.34 5.63 14.90
C LEU A 348 -18.61 5.06 16.30
N PHE A 349 -18.78 3.75 16.42
CA PHE A 349 -19.05 3.12 17.71
C PHE A 349 -17.88 3.24 18.70
N ILE A 350 -16.63 3.29 18.22
CA ILE A 350 -15.47 3.64 19.06
C ILE A 350 -15.58 5.08 19.57
N ALA A 351 -15.99 6.04 18.74
CA ALA A 351 -16.20 7.43 19.17
C ALA A 351 -17.24 7.55 20.31
N PHE A 352 -18.26 6.68 20.33
CA PHE A 352 -19.31 6.66 21.34
C PHE A 352 -19.14 5.59 22.44
N ILE A 353 -18.03 4.83 22.45
CA ILE A 353 -17.79 3.68 23.37
C ILE A 353 -18.97 2.69 23.35
N ASP A 354 -19.49 2.36 22.17
CA ASP A 354 -20.55 1.36 22.03
C ASP A 354 -19.95 -0.02 21.70
N GLU A 355 -19.37 -0.66 22.72
CA GLU A 355 -18.61 -1.92 22.58
C GLU A 355 -19.40 -3.05 21.90
N ALA A 356 -20.71 -3.16 22.16
CA ALA A 356 -21.54 -4.18 21.56
C ALA A 356 -21.64 -4.01 20.04
N HIS A 357 -21.75 -2.76 19.58
CA HIS A 357 -21.81 -2.44 18.16
C HIS A 357 -20.43 -2.46 17.50
N ILE A 358 -19.36 -2.15 18.23
CA ILE A 358 -17.98 -2.36 17.76
C ILE A 358 -17.78 -3.83 17.40
N ILE A 359 -18.07 -4.75 18.34
CA ILE A 359 -17.90 -6.20 18.12
C ILE A 359 -18.71 -6.65 16.90
N ALA A 360 -19.98 -6.23 16.85
CA ALA A 360 -20.89 -6.59 15.76
C ALA A 360 -20.33 -6.19 14.37
N CYS A 361 -19.84 -4.96 14.22
CA CYS A 361 -19.22 -4.50 12.97
C CYS A 361 -17.97 -5.31 12.61
N TRP A 362 -17.14 -5.66 13.59
CA TRP A 362 -15.94 -6.46 13.36
C TRP A 362 -16.24 -7.91 12.95
N GLU A 363 -17.29 -8.51 13.50
CA GLU A 363 -17.80 -9.81 13.02
C GLU A 363 -18.35 -9.68 11.59
N MET A 364 -19.12 -8.63 11.29
CA MET A 364 -19.69 -8.43 9.95
C MET A 364 -18.63 -8.12 8.88
N MET A 365 -17.55 -7.41 9.20
CA MET A 365 -16.41 -7.28 8.29
C MET A 365 -15.83 -8.64 7.90
N ALA A 366 -15.78 -9.60 8.83
CA ALA A 366 -15.34 -10.96 8.53
C ALA A 366 -16.35 -11.70 7.65
N VAL A 367 -17.65 -11.55 7.92
CA VAL A 367 -18.73 -12.10 7.06
C VAL A 367 -18.59 -11.57 5.63
N SER A 368 -18.41 -10.26 5.44
CA SER A 368 -18.22 -9.66 4.11
C SER A 368 -16.98 -10.23 3.40
N ARG A 369 -15.83 -10.35 4.09
CA ARG A 369 -14.62 -10.96 3.50
C ARG A 369 -14.80 -12.43 3.13
N PHE A 370 -15.57 -13.19 3.90
CA PHE A 370 -15.87 -14.59 3.54
C PHE A 370 -16.77 -14.67 2.31
N ALA A 371 -17.76 -13.79 2.20
CA ALA A 371 -18.62 -13.71 1.01
C ALA A 371 -17.83 -13.31 -0.24
N GLU A 372 -16.97 -12.28 -0.15
CA GLU A 372 -16.09 -11.86 -1.23
C GLU A 372 -15.14 -12.98 -1.67
N GLN A 373 -14.53 -13.70 -0.72
CA GLN A 373 -13.64 -14.82 -1.03
C GLN A 373 -14.38 -15.97 -1.73
N ALA A 374 -15.60 -16.30 -1.29
CA ALA A 374 -16.41 -17.33 -1.94
C ALA A 374 -16.79 -16.92 -3.38
N GLU A 375 -17.10 -15.64 -3.61
CA GLU A 375 -17.39 -15.10 -4.93
C GLU A 375 -16.15 -15.09 -5.84
N TYR A 376 -14.98 -14.74 -5.30
CA TYR A 376 -13.71 -14.83 -6.00
C TYR A 376 -13.40 -16.28 -6.40
N GLU A 377 -13.57 -17.25 -5.49
CA GLU A 377 -13.37 -18.67 -5.79
C GLU A 377 -14.31 -19.16 -6.89
N ARG A 378 -15.58 -18.72 -6.88
CA ARG A 378 -16.56 -19.01 -7.95
C ARG A 378 -16.11 -18.43 -9.30
N LYS A 379 -15.72 -17.16 -9.34
CA LYS A 379 -15.23 -16.48 -10.55
C LYS A 379 -13.95 -17.12 -11.08
N MET A 380 -13.02 -17.48 -10.20
CA MET A 380 -11.80 -18.19 -10.57
C MET A 380 -12.07 -19.56 -11.17
N GLU A 381 -13.05 -20.30 -10.64
CA GLU A 381 -13.45 -21.59 -11.19
C GLU A 381 -14.11 -21.45 -12.58
N GLU A 382 -14.93 -20.41 -12.78
CA GLU A 382 -15.52 -20.10 -14.08
C GLU A 382 -14.45 -19.70 -15.11
N TRP A 383 -13.49 -18.87 -14.68
CA TRP A 383 -12.35 -18.47 -15.48
C TRP A 383 -11.50 -19.68 -15.89
N ARG A 384 -11.17 -20.59 -14.97
CA ARG A 384 -10.43 -21.84 -15.28
C ARG A 384 -11.17 -22.72 -16.29
N LYS A 385 -12.49 -22.89 -16.14
CA LYS A 385 -13.31 -23.64 -17.12
C LYS A 385 -13.35 -22.99 -18.49
N GLN A 386 -13.29 -21.66 -18.57
CA GLN A 386 -13.22 -20.93 -19.83
C GLN A 386 -11.84 -21.06 -20.47
N GLU A 387 -10.77 -20.94 -19.69
CA GLU A 387 -9.40 -21.17 -20.13
C GLU A 387 -9.21 -22.58 -20.69
N GLU A 388 -9.67 -23.62 -19.98
CA GLU A 388 -9.62 -25.02 -20.46
C GLU A 388 -10.39 -25.21 -21.77
N ARG A 389 -11.60 -24.64 -21.89
CA ARG A 389 -12.37 -24.68 -23.14
C ARG A 389 -11.63 -24.02 -24.29
N GLN A 390 -10.96 -22.91 -24.02
CA GLN A 390 -10.19 -22.18 -25.02
C GLN A 390 -8.98 -22.98 -25.49
N ILE A 391 -8.22 -23.59 -24.57
CA ILE A 391 -7.10 -24.48 -24.89
C ILE A 391 -7.59 -25.63 -25.79
N HIS A 392 -8.72 -26.25 -25.45
CA HIS A 392 -9.30 -27.33 -26.27
C HIS A 392 -9.71 -26.87 -27.67
N LEU A 393 -10.29 -25.66 -27.81
CA LEU A 393 -10.63 -25.08 -29.11
C LEU A 393 -9.39 -24.78 -29.94
N GLU A 394 -8.33 -24.24 -29.32
CA GLU A 394 -7.05 -23.96 -30.00
C GLU A 394 -6.37 -25.25 -30.46
N ASP A 395 -6.34 -26.29 -29.62
CA ASP A 395 -5.82 -27.61 -29.98
C ASP A 395 -6.60 -28.24 -31.14
N ALA A 396 -7.94 -28.15 -31.11
CA ALA A 396 -8.80 -28.63 -32.19
C ALA A 396 -8.59 -27.86 -33.49
N ALA A 397 -8.45 -26.54 -33.43
CA ALA A 397 -8.14 -25.68 -34.58
C ALA A 397 -6.74 -26.00 -35.15
N ALA A 398 -5.74 -26.19 -34.30
CA ALA A 398 -4.39 -26.59 -34.69
C ALA A 398 -4.39 -27.99 -35.36
N ALA A 399 -5.14 -28.94 -34.82
CA ALA A 399 -5.31 -30.27 -35.41
C ALA A 399 -6.02 -30.21 -36.78
N LYS A 400 -7.07 -29.40 -36.93
CA LYS A 400 -7.76 -29.15 -38.21
C LYS A 400 -6.80 -28.52 -39.24
N ARG A 401 -6.02 -27.50 -38.87
CA ARG A 401 -5.00 -26.88 -39.75
C ARG A 401 -3.98 -27.91 -40.23
N LYS A 402 -3.49 -28.76 -39.32
CA LYS A 402 -2.54 -29.83 -39.65
C LYS A 402 -3.14 -30.89 -40.58
N ALA A 403 -4.43 -31.19 -40.44
CA ALA A 403 -5.13 -32.14 -41.31
C ALA A 403 -5.34 -31.59 -42.74
N ILE A 404 -5.50 -30.28 -42.91
CA ILE A 404 -5.64 -29.61 -44.22
C ILE A 404 -4.29 -29.54 -44.97
N GLU A 405 -3.15 -29.51 -44.27
CA GLU A 405 -1.81 -29.51 -44.91
C GLU A 405 -1.37 -30.90 -45.43
N LEU A 406 -1.97 -31.98 -44.94
CA LEU A 406 -1.57 -33.35 -45.27
C LEU A 406 -2.07 -33.94 -46.61
N PRO A 407 -3.09 -33.44 -47.35
CA PRO A 407 -3.49 -34.04 -48.62
C PRO A 407 -2.72 -33.57 -49.87
N MET A 408 -1.81 -32.58 -49.79
CA MET A 408 -1.15 -32.03 -50.99
C MET A 408 0.16 -32.72 -51.41
N ILE A 409 0.62 -33.76 -50.71
CA ILE A 409 1.92 -34.40 -51.03
C ILE A 409 1.79 -35.66 -51.92
N ASP A 410 0.60 -36.23 -52.11
CA ASP A 410 0.44 -37.54 -52.79
C ASP A 410 -0.12 -37.49 -54.24
N GLN A 411 -0.09 -36.33 -54.91
CA GLN A 411 -0.36 -36.22 -56.35
C GLN A 411 0.79 -35.57 -57.12
N MET A 412 2.01 -36.09 -56.98
CA MET A 412 3.06 -35.94 -58.00
C MET A 412 3.84 -37.24 -58.16
N THR A 413 3.17 -38.27 -58.65
CA THR A 413 3.88 -39.43 -59.22
C THR A 413 3.11 -39.92 -60.43
N GLU A 414 3.37 -39.31 -61.58
CA GLU A 414 3.61 -40.04 -62.83
C GLU A 414 4.09 -39.08 -63.93
N CYS A 415 5.26 -39.41 -64.47
CA CYS A 415 5.93 -38.70 -65.55
C CYS A 415 5.77 -39.53 -66.83
N PRO A 416 5.11 -39.04 -67.89
CA PRO A 416 5.19 -39.69 -69.19
C PRO A 416 6.26 -39.03 -70.06
N LYS A 417 7.18 -39.85 -70.55
CA LYS A 417 8.17 -39.51 -71.57
C LYS A 417 7.48 -39.06 -72.86
N LYS A 418 7.98 -37.97 -73.44
CA LYS A 418 7.71 -37.56 -74.83
C LYS A 418 8.48 -38.47 -75.79
N GLU A 419 7.78 -39.09 -76.73
CA GLU A 419 8.22 -39.30 -78.11
C GLU A 419 6.99 -39.25 -79.04
N SER A 420 7.06 -38.36 -80.01
CA SER A 420 6.13 -38.09 -81.12
C SER A 420 6.44 -39.01 -82.32
N PRO A 421 5.78 -38.91 -83.50
CA PRO A 421 4.40 -38.53 -83.87
C PRO A 421 3.77 -39.54 -84.88
N LYS A 422 2.44 -39.46 -85.12
CA LYS A 422 1.83 -39.28 -86.47
C LYS A 422 0.33 -39.61 -86.53
N ASP A 423 -0.39 -38.66 -87.15
CA ASP A 423 -1.51 -38.78 -88.10
C ASP A 423 -2.77 -39.58 -87.76
N GLY A 424 -3.93 -38.94 -88.00
CA GLY A 424 -5.20 -39.63 -88.21
C GLY A 424 -6.43 -38.93 -87.64
N THR A 425 -7.02 -38.09 -88.48
CA THR A 425 -8.43 -37.64 -88.64
C THR A 425 -9.59 -38.29 -87.85
N GLU A 426 -10.63 -37.44 -87.63
CA GLU A 426 -12.09 -37.74 -87.49
C GLU A 426 -12.51 -38.47 -86.19
N GLU A 427 -13.67 -38.28 -85.54
CA GLU A 427 -14.92 -37.55 -85.74
C GLU A 427 -15.72 -37.62 -84.40
N THR A 428 -16.58 -36.63 -84.13
CA THR A 428 -17.85 -36.70 -83.35
C THR A 428 -17.94 -37.12 -81.86
N ALA A 429 -18.39 -36.13 -81.07
CA ALA A 429 -19.65 -36.07 -80.31
C ALA A 429 -19.83 -36.69 -78.89
N VAL A 430 -20.59 -35.89 -78.11
CA VAL A 430 -21.53 -36.21 -77.01
C VAL A 430 -21.10 -35.83 -75.58
N GLU A 431 -21.63 -34.67 -75.18
CA GLU A 431 -22.39 -34.32 -73.96
C GLU A 431 -22.16 -35.07 -72.63
N GLY A 432 -22.04 -34.28 -71.56
CA GLY A 432 -22.25 -34.74 -70.18
C GLY A 432 -22.15 -33.58 -69.19
N GLU A 433 -23.32 -33.10 -68.74
CA GLU A 433 -23.58 -31.98 -67.82
C GLU A 433 -22.62 -31.87 -66.61
N GLU A 434 -22.04 -30.68 -66.42
CA GLU A 434 -21.52 -30.21 -65.14
C GLU A 434 -22.70 -29.91 -64.20
N LYS A 435 -22.90 -30.78 -63.20
CA LYS A 435 -23.58 -30.41 -61.96
C LYS A 435 -22.52 -30.14 -60.91
N GLU A 436 -22.41 -28.88 -60.50
CA GLU A 436 -21.83 -28.52 -59.21
C GLU A 436 -22.63 -29.16 -58.08
N PRO A 437 -21.94 -29.72 -57.08
CA PRO A 437 -22.39 -29.57 -55.71
C PRO A 437 -21.22 -29.20 -54.79
N GLY A 438 -21.41 -28.19 -53.94
CA GLY A 438 -20.63 -28.13 -52.71
C GLY A 438 -20.40 -26.78 -52.02
N GLU A 439 -21.02 -25.68 -52.47
CA GLU A 439 -20.88 -24.34 -51.86
C GLU A 439 -21.44 -24.24 -50.41
N ALA A 440 -22.08 -25.29 -49.91
CA ALA A 440 -22.62 -25.33 -48.54
C ALA A 440 -21.54 -25.60 -47.47
N THR A 441 -20.47 -26.33 -47.81
CA THR A 441 -19.49 -26.80 -46.80
C THR A 441 -18.47 -25.73 -46.39
N THR A 442 -18.15 -24.78 -47.27
CA THR A 442 -17.14 -23.74 -47.01
C THR A 442 -17.67 -22.58 -46.18
N LYS A 443 -18.99 -22.36 -46.16
CA LYS A 443 -19.61 -21.23 -45.45
C LYS A 443 -19.83 -21.52 -43.95
N GLU A 444 -20.21 -22.75 -43.60
CA GLU A 444 -20.22 -23.21 -42.19
C GLU A 444 -18.78 -23.24 -41.61
N LEU A 445 -17.77 -23.53 -42.45
CA LEU A 445 -16.36 -23.53 -42.07
C LEU A 445 -15.77 -22.13 -41.82
N SER A 446 -16.26 -21.08 -42.51
CA SER A 446 -15.83 -19.70 -42.24
C SER A 446 -16.52 -19.12 -41.00
N GLU A 447 -17.79 -19.45 -40.78
CA GLU A 447 -18.54 -18.94 -39.61
C GLU A 447 -18.05 -19.55 -38.29
N GLU A 448 -17.64 -20.83 -38.25
CA GLU A 448 -16.97 -21.43 -37.07
C GLU A 448 -15.54 -20.91 -36.83
N MET A 449 -14.84 -20.47 -37.89
CA MET A 449 -13.49 -19.91 -37.77
C MET A 449 -13.50 -18.44 -37.32
N ASP A 450 -14.50 -17.67 -37.73
CA ASP A 450 -14.68 -16.28 -37.29
C ASP A 450 -15.11 -16.20 -35.81
N GLU A 451 -15.84 -17.19 -35.28
CA GLU A 451 -16.14 -17.28 -33.83
C GLU A 451 -14.90 -17.56 -32.97
N ALA A 452 -13.85 -18.19 -33.53
CA ALA A 452 -12.59 -18.43 -32.83
C ALA A 452 -11.66 -17.20 -32.80
N GLU A 453 -11.92 -16.20 -33.66
CA GLU A 453 -11.04 -15.03 -33.84
C GLU A 453 -11.45 -13.79 -33.02
N ILE A 454 -12.62 -13.79 -32.37
CA ILE A 454 -13.01 -12.72 -31.45
C ILE A 454 -12.67 -13.13 -30.00
N LYS A 455 -11.45 -12.82 -29.54
CA LYS A 455 -11.10 -12.87 -28.12
C LYS A 455 -11.30 -11.50 -27.46
N PRO A 456 -12.38 -11.27 -26.68
CA PRO A 456 -12.24 -10.40 -25.52
C PRO A 456 -11.32 -11.15 -24.56
N TRP A 457 -10.14 -10.59 -24.27
CA TRP A 457 -9.28 -11.10 -23.20
C TRP A 457 -10.12 -11.18 -21.93
N LEU A 458 -10.24 -12.39 -21.38
CA LEU A 458 -11.03 -12.61 -20.18
C LEU A 458 -10.14 -12.25 -19.00
N ASP A 459 -10.42 -11.10 -18.40
CA ASP A 459 -9.64 -10.58 -17.29
C ASP A 459 -9.64 -11.62 -16.15
N MET A 460 -8.45 -12.06 -15.78
CA MET A 460 -8.25 -12.93 -14.61
C MET A 460 -8.82 -12.22 -13.39
N PRO A 461 -9.70 -12.86 -12.60
CA PRO A 461 -10.21 -12.26 -11.37
C PRO A 461 -9.07 -11.73 -10.49
N GLU A 462 -9.22 -10.50 -10.01
CA GLU A 462 -8.19 -9.86 -9.18
C GLU A 462 -8.10 -10.54 -7.82
N MET A 463 -6.87 -10.78 -7.35
CA MET A 463 -6.61 -11.40 -6.05
C MET A 463 -7.06 -10.45 -4.92
N LEU A 464 -7.93 -10.94 -4.03
CA LEU A 464 -8.45 -10.17 -2.91
C LEU A 464 -7.50 -10.19 -1.70
N ASP A 465 -7.33 -9.05 -1.02
CA ASP A 465 -6.82 -9.03 0.36
C ASP A 465 -7.94 -9.44 1.31
N ASN A 466 -7.93 -10.70 1.74
CA ASN A 466 -8.95 -11.26 2.62
C ASN A 466 -8.80 -10.85 4.09
N SER A 467 -7.86 -9.97 4.43
CA SER A 467 -7.70 -9.54 5.81
C SER A 467 -8.72 -8.47 6.20
N ILE A 468 -9.33 -8.63 7.37
CA ILE A 468 -10.11 -7.57 8.03
C ILE A 468 -9.22 -6.69 8.91
N PHE A 469 -7.99 -7.15 9.16
CA PHE A 469 -7.06 -6.50 10.05
C PHE A 469 -5.62 -6.77 9.64
N ILE A 470 -4.83 -5.70 9.63
CA ILE A 470 -3.37 -5.71 9.53
C ILE A 470 -2.85 -4.96 10.76
N CYS A 471 -1.96 -5.59 11.51
CA CYS A 471 -1.37 -4.96 12.68
C CYS A 471 -0.57 -3.71 12.29
N SER A 472 -0.91 -2.57 12.89
CA SER A 472 -0.34 -1.25 12.56
C SER A 472 1.15 -1.14 12.86
N GLU A 473 1.70 -2.06 13.65
CA GLU A 473 3.13 -2.11 14.03
C GLU A 473 4.02 -2.77 12.97
N GLN A 474 3.51 -2.99 11.76
CA GLN A 474 4.25 -3.60 10.64
C GLN A 474 4.87 -4.96 11.00
N CYS A 475 4.29 -5.69 11.96
CA CYS A 475 4.77 -7.03 12.33
C CYS A 475 4.38 -8.11 11.33
N GLY A 476 3.65 -7.74 10.27
CA GLY A 476 3.12 -8.65 9.26
C GLY A 476 1.92 -9.47 9.71
N PHE A 477 1.47 -9.34 10.96
CA PHE A 477 0.28 -10.04 11.42
C PHE A 477 -0.95 -9.52 10.68
N LYS A 478 -1.62 -10.43 9.98
CA LYS A 478 -2.92 -10.22 9.33
C LYS A 478 -3.90 -11.29 9.78
N THR A 479 -5.18 -10.96 9.83
CA THR A 479 -6.25 -11.92 10.14
C THR A 479 -7.52 -11.56 9.37
N ASN A 480 -8.33 -12.57 9.08
CA ASN A 480 -9.66 -12.46 8.47
C ASN A 480 -10.79 -12.72 9.49
N ILE A 481 -10.45 -12.95 10.75
CA ILE A 481 -11.39 -13.09 11.88
C ILE A 481 -11.03 -12.10 12.99
N PRO A 482 -12.01 -11.60 13.76
CA PRO A 482 -11.81 -10.53 14.76
C PRO A 482 -11.20 -11.04 16.06
N THR A 483 -10.11 -11.81 15.99
CA THR A 483 -9.47 -12.47 17.12
C THR A 483 -8.04 -11.98 17.33
N GLY A 484 -7.70 -11.69 18.59
CA GLY A 484 -6.36 -11.24 18.97
C GLY A 484 -6.06 -9.81 18.53
N ILE A 485 -7.10 -9.01 18.34
CA ILE A 485 -7.06 -7.60 17.93
C ILE A 485 -7.34 -6.72 19.15
N TRP A 486 -6.52 -5.69 19.33
CA TRP A 486 -6.67 -4.65 20.34
C TRP A 486 -6.90 -3.31 19.65
N LEU A 487 -8.02 -2.67 19.94
CA LEU A 487 -8.41 -1.39 19.36
C LEU A 487 -8.09 -0.26 20.33
N CYS A 488 -7.39 0.78 19.88
CA CYS A 488 -7.21 1.97 20.71
C CYS A 488 -8.49 2.83 20.69
N THR A 489 -9.21 2.86 21.81
CA THR A 489 -10.44 3.65 21.96
C THR A 489 -10.18 5.11 22.33
N THR A 490 -8.93 5.46 22.68
CA THR A 490 -8.50 6.84 22.88
C THR A 490 -8.33 7.57 21.54
N CYS A 491 -7.64 6.95 20.58
CA CYS A 491 -7.31 7.58 19.31
C CYS A 491 -8.40 7.44 18.24
N ILE A 492 -9.43 6.60 18.45
CA ILE A 492 -10.50 6.20 17.50
C ILE A 492 -9.95 5.49 16.25
N VAL A 493 -9.03 6.16 15.55
CA VAL A 493 -8.22 5.73 14.41
C VAL A 493 -6.86 5.19 14.85
N GLY A 494 -6.69 4.95 16.15
CA GLY A 494 -5.41 4.47 16.66
C GLY A 494 -5.06 3.11 16.06
N PRO A 495 -3.77 2.75 16.09
CA PRO A 495 -3.33 1.44 15.70
C PRO A 495 -4.21 0.36 16.31
N SER A 496 -4.69 -0.52 15.44
CA SER A 496 -5.21 -1.79 15.87
C SER A 496 -4.00 -2.72 15.99
N LEU A 497 -3.87 -3.40 17.14
CA LEU A 497 -2.67 -4.14 17.51
C LEU A 497 -2.98 -5.62 17.63
N CYS A 498 -2.06 -6.47 17.19
CA CYS A 498 -2.11 -7.88 17.56
C CYS A 498 -1.64 -8.07 19.02
N ASN A 499 -1.97 -9.21 19.62
CA ASN A 499 -1.62 -9.54 21.01
C ASN A 499 -0.12 -9.30 21.35
N SER A 500 0.80 -9.69 20.47
CA SER A 500 2.24 -9.54 20.74
C SER A 500 2.68 -8.09 20.71
N CYS A 501 2.10 -7.29 19.82
CA CYS A 501 2.36 -5.87 19.72
C CYS A 501 1.77 -5.09 20.89
N TYR A 502 0.54 -5.42 21.31
CA TYR A 502 -0.05 -4.83 22.51
C TYR A 502 0.76 -5.14 23.78
N ALA A 503 1.17 -6.40 23.97
CA ALA A 503 2.02 -6.80 25.10
C ALA A 503 3.36 -6.06 25.12
N ASP A 504 3.91 -5.74 23.94
CA ASP A 504 5.13 -4.95 23.85
C ASP A 504 4.92 -3.49 24.25
N ILE A 505 3.82 -2.86 23.83
CA ILE A 505 3.48 -1.49 24.26
C ILE A 505 3.34 -1.43 25.79
N GLU A 506 2.63 -2.39 26.38
CA GLU A 506 2.47 -2.53 27.84
C GLU A 506 3.82 -2.65 28.56
N THR A 507 4.74 -3.46 28.02
CA THR A 507 6.03 -3.74 28.68
C THR A 507 7.03 -2.63 28.42
N ASN A 508 7.37 -2.39 27.15
CA ASN A 508 8.50 -1.58 26.72
C ASN A 508 8.14 -0.12 26.43
N GLY A 509 6.85 0.23 26.44
CA GLY A 509 6.40 1.54 25.99
C GLY A 509 6.43 1.66 24.47
N VAL A 510 5.47 2.43 23.97
CA VAL A 510 5.26 2.99 22.62
C VAL A 510 6.18 2.41 21.52
N ARG A 511 5.64 1.52 20.65
CA ARG A 511 6.25 1.16 19.34
C ARG A 511 5.64 2.01 18.22
N ASP A 512 4.32 2.04 18.09
CA ASP A 512 3.66 3.04 17.25
C ASP A 512 3.49 4.31 18.06
N ILE A 513 4.15 5.40 17.64
CA ILE A 513 4.06 6.63 18.40
C ILE A 513 2.62 7.18 18.45
N THR A 514 1.68 6.66 17.68
CA THR A 514 0.27 7.03 17.79
C THR A 514 -0.36 6.65 19.13
N CYS A 515 0.07 5.56 19.79
CA CYS A 515 -0.54 5.11 21.05
C CYS A 515 0.42 4.99 22.23
N GLY A 516 0.05 5.63 23.33
CA GLY A 516 0.75 5.60 24.60
C GLY A 516 0.34 4.44 25.52
N LYS A 517 1.15 4.19 26.55
CA LYS A 517 0.81 3.28 27.68
C LYS A 517 -0.41 3.76 28.47
N ASP A 518 -0.72 5.05 28.37
CA ASP A 518 -1.83 5.74 29.00
C ASP A 518 -3.11 5.73 28.14
N HIS A 519 -3.05 5.21 26.91
CA HIS A 519 -4.23 5.04 26.07
C HIS A 519 -5.08 3.85 26.53
N LYS A 520 -6.38 3.96 26.29
CA LYS A 520 -7.32 2.87 26.54
C LYS A 520 -7.38 1.96 25.31
N PHE A 521 -7.25 0.67 25.56
CA PHE A 521 -7.40 -0.36 24.56
C PHE A 521 -8.58 -1.27 24.89
N PHE A 522 -9.30 -1.67 23.85
CA PHE A 522 -10.38 -2.64 23.91
C PHE A 522 -9.97 -3.88 23.13
N GLN A 523 -9.94 -5.03 23.79
CA GLN A 523 -9.67 -6.30 23.13
C GLN A 523 -10.95 -6.82 22.50
N LEU A 524 -10.92 -7.13 21.20
CA LEU A 524 -12.03 -7.85 20.59
C LEU A 524 -12.16 -9.24 21.22
N PRO A 525 -13.38 -9.68 21.58
CA PRO A 525 -13.60 -11.02 22.10
C PRO A 525 -13.10 -12.10 21.12
N PRO A 526 -12.52 -13.19 21.62
CA PRO A 526 -12.11 -14.30 20.76
C PRO A 526 -13.29 -14.83 19.94
N SER A 527 -13.09 -14.92 18.63
CA SER A 527 -14.03 -15.47 17.66
C SER A 527 -13.38 -16.60 16.87
N SER A 528 -14.16 -17.61 16.49
CA SER A 528 -13.75 -18.66 15.56
C SER A 528 -14.38 -18.42 14.20
N ARG A 529 -13.80 -18.99 13.15
CA ARG A 529 -14.39 -19.00 11.81
C ARG A 529 -15.81 -19.58 11.84
N ASP A 530 -15.99 -20.74 12.49
CA ASP A 530 -17.28 -21.41 12.64
C ASP A 530 -18.33 -20.48 13.29
N SER A 531 -17.96 -19.74 14.32
CA SER A 531 -18.87 -18.79 15.00
C SER A 531 -19.33 -17.64 14.09
N ILE A 532 -18.46 -17.19 13.17
CA ILE A 532 -18.79 -16.14 12.20
C ILE A 532 -19.68 -16.71 11.09
N GLU A 533 -19.37 -17.91 10.59
CA GLU A 533 -20.16 -18.60 9.55
C GLU A 533 -21.56 -19.01 10.07
N GLU A 534 -21.74 -19.13 11.38
CA GLU A 534 -23.06 -19.34 12.01
C GLU A 534 -23.97 -18.11 11.94
N ILE A 535 -23.48 -16.91 11.61
CA ILE A 535 -24.29 -15.70 11.45
C ILE A 535 -25.10 -15.83 10.14
N PRO A 536 -26.45 -15.93 10.21
CA PRO A 536 -27.25 -16.10 9.00
C PRO A 536 -27.25 -14.84 8.12
N VAL A 537 -27.41 -15.03 6.81
CA VAL A 537 -27.60 -13.92 5.86
C VAL A 537 -28.78 -13.05 6.30
N GLY A 538 -28.58 -11.73 6.30
CA GLY A 538 -29.58 -10.76 6.73
C GLY A 538 -29.69 -10.60 8.25
N TYR A 539 -28.75 -11.14 9.02
CA TYR A 539 -28.66 -10.98 10.48
C TYR A 539 -27.30 -10.42 10.89
N ILE A 540 -27.28 -9.84 12.09
CA ILE A 540 -26.08 -9.34 12.77
C ILE A 540 -26.14 -9.74 14.24
N ARG A 541 -25.00 -10.04 14.85
CA ARG A 541 -24.91 -10.37 16.27
C ARG A 541 -24.51 -9.14 17.08
N VAL A 542 -25.39 -8.67 17.97
CA VAL A 542 -25.15 -7.48 18.80
C VAL A 542 -25.32 -7.85 20.26
N GLY A 543 -24.27 -7.66 21.07
CA GLY A 543 -24.30 -8.05 22.49
C GLY A 543 -24.53 -9.55 22.73
N GLY A 544 -24.23 -10.40 21.73
CA GLY A 544 -24.45 -11.85 21.76
C GLY A 544 -25.80 -12.31 21.21
N GLU A 545 -26.71 -11.41 20.83
CA GLU A 545 -28.03 -11.75 20.28
C GLU A 545 -28.06 -11.54 18.76
N LEU A 546 -28.69 -12.46 18.03
CA LEU A 546 -28.92 -12.31 16.59
C LEU A 546 -30.13 -11.38 16.35
N VAL A 547 -29.88 -10.30 15.63
CA VAL A 547 -30.87 -9.27 15.26
C VAL A 547 -30.93 -9.22 13.73
N ALA A 548 -32.13 -9.05 13.17
CA ALA A 548 -32.26 -8.83 11.73
C ALA A 548 -31.51 -7.55 11.33
N LEU A 549 -30.75 -7.58 10.24
CA LEU A 549 -29.90 -6.48 9.80
C LEU A 549 -30.71 -5.18 9.64
N GLU A 550 -31.89 -5.23 9.04
CA GLU A 550 -32.79 -4.08 8.89
C GLU A 550 -33.23 -3.49 10.25
N ALA A 551 -33.54 -4.33 11.23
CA ALA A 551 -33.93 -3.89 12.56
C ALA A 551 -32.74 -3.25 13.31
N TRP A 552 -31.54 -3.79 13.11
CA TRP A 552 -30.32 -3.18 13.62
C TRP A 552 -30.04 -1.83 12.95
N LYS A 553 -30.13 -1.73 11.62
CA LYS A 553 -29.98 -0.45 10.88
C LYS A 553 -30.95 0.60 11.40
N ALA A 554 -32.22 0.23 11.63
CA ALA A 554 -33.21 1.13 12.23
C ALA A 554 -32.82 1.58 13.64
N THR A 555 -32.24 0.69 14.45
CA THR A 555 -31.76 1.01 15.81
C THR A 555 -30.57 1.98 15.76
N VAL A 556 -29.60 1.73 14.87
CA VAL A 556 -28.44 2.62 14.67
C VAL A 556 -28.90 3.98 14.14
N HIS A 557 -29.79 4.01 13.16
CA HIS A 557 -30.36 5.25 12.61
C HIS A 557 -31.10 6.05 13.69
N ALA A 558 -31.91 5.39 14.53
CA ALA A 558 -32.62 6.09 15.60
C ALA A 558 -31.68 6.67 16.68
N LYS A 559 -30.52 6.03 16.89
CA LYS A 559 -29.57 6.42 17.94
C LYS A 559 -28.53 7.44 17.47
N TYR A 560 -28.12 7.37 16.21
CA TYR A 560 -26.99 8.13 15.67
C TYR A 560 -27.28 8.84 14.35
N GLY A 561 -28.42 8.56 13.70
CA GLY A 561 -28.82 9.16 12.44
C GLY A 561 -29.51 10.53 12.61
N PRO A 562 -29.93 11.14 11.50
CA PRO A 562 -30.61 12.44 11.52
C PRO A 562 -31.94 12.38 12.27
N ASN A 563 -32.13 13.32 13.20
CA ASN A 563 -33.42 13.53 13.87
C ASN A 563 -34.42 14.18 12.90
N VAL A 564 -35.35 13.38 12.38
CA VAL A 564 -36.38 13.81 11.42
C VAL A 564 -37.21 15.00 11.93
N GLU A 565 -37.45 15.10 13.24
CA GLU A 565 -38.20 16.23 13.84
C GLU A 565 -37.44 17.57 13.80
N LYS A 566 -36.10 17.57 13.82
CA LYS A 566 -35.30 18.81 13.73
C LYS A 566 -35.14 19.31 12.30
N ILE A 567 -35.14 18.40 11.31
CA ILE A 567 -35.00 18.74 9.88
C ILE A 567 -36.25 19.48 9.40
N ALA A 568 -37.45 19.02 9.78
CA ALA A 568 -38.70 19.68 9.42
C ALA A 568 -38.77 21.14 9.92
N VAL A 569 -38.26 21.42 11.12
CA VAL A 569 -38.24 22.78 11.70
C VAL A 569 -37.17 23.67 11.04
N ALA A 570 -36.08 23.09 10.54
CA ALA A 570 -35.04 23.83 9.83
C ALA A 570 -35.48 24.21 8.40
N ASP A 571 -36.17 23.30 7.70
CA ASP A 571 -36.77 23.58 6.39
C ASP A 571 -37.89 24.63 6.50
N GLU A 572 -38.77 24.54 7.52
CA GLU A 572 -39.79 25.57 7.77
C GLU A 572 -39.17 26.96 8.02
N ARG A 573 -38.06 27.05 8.76
CA ARG A 573 -37.35 28.33 8.99
C ARG A 573 -36.64 28.87 7.76
N TYR A 574 -36.14 28.00 6.89
CA TYR A 574 -35.44 28.41 5.67
C TYR A 574 -36.44 28.91 4.60
N ASP A 575 -37.63 28.32 4.57
CA ASP A 575 -38.75 28.79 3.74
C ASP A 575 -39.34 30.10 4.29
N GLU A 576 -39.49 30.26 5.62
CA GLU A 576 -39.91 31.54 6.22
C GLU A 576 -38.91 32.69 5.93
N GLN A 577 -37.59 32.41 5.92
CA GLN A 577 -36.57 33.42 5.59
C GLN A 577 -36.54 33.78 4.11
N LYS A 578 -36.91 32.86 3.21
CA LYS A 578 -37.07 33.14 1.77
C LYS A 578 -38.36 33.89 1.43
N GLU A 579 -39.38 33.82 2.28
CA GLU A 579 -40.60 34.60 2.11
C GLU A 579 -40.49 36.04 2.67
N GLU A 580 -39.48 36.31 3.51
CA GLU A 580 -39.18 37.65 4.06
C GLU A 580 -38.13 38.46 3.25
N GLU A 581 -37.44 37.85 2.27
CA GLU A 581 -36.58 38.52 1.26
C GLU A 581 -37.33 38.79 -0.05
#